data_AF-A0A2G6H882-F1
#
_entry.id   AF-A0A2G6H882-F1
#
_cell.length_a   1.000
_cell.length_b   1.000
_cell.length_c   1.000
_cell.angle_alpha   90.00
_cell.angle_beta   90.00
_cell.angle_gamma   90.00
#
_symmetry.space_group_name_H-M   'P 1'
#
loop_
_entity.id
_entity.type
_entity.pdbx_description
1 polymer ?
#
loop_
_entity_poly.entity_id
_entity_poly.type
_entity_poly.pdbx_seq_one_letter_code
_entity_poly.pdbx_strand_id
1 'polypeptide(L)' 'MLTENEDITYFQYNKKTNREKGPAVIGIELKKREDFEPLIERMKKHKFTFTYLNDKPDLFTHLVG' A
#
# COMPACT_ATOMS: atom_id res chain seq x y z
N MET A 1 -6.80 9.09 5.14
CA MET A 1 -6.02 10.22 4.61
C MET A 1 -4.59 10.08 5.10
N LEU A 2 -3.63 10.33 4.22
CA LEU A 2 -2.22 10.37 4.57
C LEU A 2 -1.90 11.70 5.27
N THR A 3 -0.89 11.70 6.13
CA THR A 3 -0.39 12.90 6.81
C THR A 3 0.84 13.47 6.09
N GLU A 4 1.31 14.67 6.46
CA GLU A 4 2.50 15.31 5.88
C GLU A 4 3.82 14.52 6.07
N ASN A 5 3.80 13.45 6.86
CA ASN A 5 4.93 12.55 7.08
C ASN A 5 4.86 11.26 6.24
N GLU A 6 3.83 11.11 5.42
CA GLU A 6 3.55 9.91 4.65
C GLU A 6 3.50 10.26 3.16
N ASP A 7 4.56 9.88 2.45
CA ASP A 7 4.68 10.15 1.01
C ASP A 7 4.38 8.87 0.22
N ILE A 8 3.59 8.99 -0.86
CA ILE A 8 3.35 7.88 -1.78
C ILE A 8 4.53 7.83 -2.76
N THR A 9 5.36 6.81 -2.63
CA THR A 9 6.54 6.61 -3.49
C THR A 9 6.28 5.65 -4.64
N TYR A 10 5.24 4.83 -4.52
CA TYR A 10 4.89 3.85 -5.54
C TYR A 10 3.38 3.67 -5.65
N PHE A 11 2.88 3.59 -6.87
CA PHE A 11 1.50 3.25 -7.13
C PHE A 11 1.41 2.38 -8.37
N GLN A 12 0.86 1.18 -8.22
CA GLN A 12 0.54 0.29 -9.34
C GLN A 12 -0.89 -0.19 -9.23
N TYR A 13 -1.65 -0.04 -10.31
CA TYR A 13 -3.01 -0.55 -10.42
C TYR A 13 -3.09 -1.56 -11.56
N ASN A 14 -3.44 -2.79 -11.24
CA ASN A 14 -3.63 -3.84 -12.25
C ASN A 14 -5.10 -3.96 -12.62
N LYS A 15 -5.50 -3.30 -13.71
CA LYS A 15 -6.84 -3.44 -14.29
C LYS A 15 -6.95 -4.74 -15.08
N LYS A 16 -7.42 -5.84 -14.46
CA LYS A 16 -7.76 -7.05 -15.23
C LYS A 16 -8.99 -6.79 -16.11
N THR A 17 -8.89 -7.12 -17.39
CA THR A 17 -9.71 -6.72 -18.55
C THR A 17 -11.22 -7.05 -18.50
N ASN A 18 -11.80 -7.42 -17.36
CA ASN A 18 -13.25 -7.62 -17.25
C ASN A 18 -13.80 -7.40 -15.82
N ARG A 19 -13.03 -6.76 -14.93
CA ARG A 19 -13.49 -6.36 -13.59
C ARG A 19 -13.28 -4.87 -13.41
N GLU A 20 -14.34 -4.15 -13.07
CA GLU A 20 -14.29 -2.70 -12.78
C GLU A 20 -13.40 -2.37 -11.56
N LYS A 21 -13.05 -3.36 -10.73
CA LYS A 21 -12.18 -3.22 -9.56
C LYS A 21 -11.00 -4.20 -9.65
N GLY A 22 -9.79 -3.65 -9.69
CA GLY A 22 -8.52 -4.39 -9.64
C GLY A 22 -7.76 -4.16 -8.33
N PRO A 23 -6.80 -5.04 -7.97
CA PRO A 23 -5.91 -4.77 -6.85
C PRO A 23 -4.99 -3.58 -7.19
N ALA A 24 -4.80 -2.71 -6.21
CA ALA A 24 -3.82 -1.64 -6.25
C ALA A 24 -2.72 -1.91 -5.22
N VAL A 25 -1.47 -1.69 -5.61
CA VAL A 25 -0.32 -1.69 -4.73
C VAL A 25 0.11 -0.24 -4.54
N ILE A 26 0.28 0.14 -3.28
CA ILE A 26 0.70 1.47 -2.88
C ILE A 26 1.93 1.32 -1.99
N GLY A 27 3.06 1.89 -2.41
CA GLY A 27 4.23 2.08 -1.58
C GLY A 27 4.09 3.41 -0.85
N ILE A 28 4.13 3.35 0.48
CA ILE A 28 4.08 4.50 1.37
C ILE A 28 5.42 4.57 2.09
N GLU A 29 6.12 5.68 1.92
CA GLU A 29 7.33 6.00 2.66
C GLU A 29 6.96 6.78 3.92
N LEU A 30 7.49 6.33 5.05
CA LEU A 30 7.27 6.94 6.35
C LEU A 30 8.57 7.61 6.79
N LYS A 31 8.47 8.87 7.23
CA LYS A 31 9.63 9.60 7.77
C LYS A 31 10.19 8.97 9.04
N LYS A 32 9.34 8.31 9.82
CA LYS A 32 9.66 7.70 11.11
C LYS A 32 9.05 6.31 11.19
N ARG A 33 9.77 5.36 11.78
CA ARG A 33 9.28 3.98 11.95
C ARG A 33 8.06 3.93 12.86
N GLU A 34 7.99 4.84 13.82
CA GLU A 34 6.90 4.97 14.78
C GLU A 34 5.57 5.37 14.12
N ASP A 35 5.61 5.97 12.92
CA ASP A 35 4.41 6.36 12.17
C ASP A 35 3.71 5.16 11.48
N PHE A 36 4.35 3.98 11.49
CA PHE A 36 3.81 2.77 10.86
C PHE A 36 2.58 2.21 11.57
N GLU A 37 2.65 2.05 12.90
CA GLU A 37 1.52 1.58 13.68
C GLU A 37 0.26 2.46 13.52
N PRO A 38 0.33 3.80 13.68
CA PRO A 38 -0.85 4.65 13.52
C PRO A 38 -1.40 4.65 12.09
N LEU A 39 -0.56 4.46 11.06
CA LEU A 39 -1.03 4.27 9.68
C LEU A 39 -1.88 3.00 9.55
N ILE A 40 -1.38 1.89 10.07
CA ILE A 40 -2.06 0.58 10.04
C ILE A 40 -3.38 0.66 10.80
N GLU A 41 -3.40 1.28 11.98
CA GLU A 41 -4.62 1.49 12.77
C GLU A 41 -5.65 2.34 12.03
N ARG A 42 -5.22 3.40 11.32
CA ARG A 42 -6.13 4.17 10.43
C ARG A 42 -6.71 3.29 9.33
N MET A 43 -5.90 2.47 8.66
CA MET A 43 -6.39 1.58 7.60
C MET A 43 -7.42 0.57 8.13
N LYS A 44 -7.16 -0.03 9.31
CA LYS A 44 -8.11 -0.92 9.99
C LYS A 44 -9.40 -0.19 10.38
N LYS A 45 -9.30 1.01 10.94
CA LYS A 45 -10.46 1.85 11.34
C LYS A 45 -11.37 2.16 10.16
N HIS A 46 -10.80 2.40 8.98
CA HIS A 46 -11.53 2.64 7.74
C HIS A 46 -11.96 1.35 7.02
N LYS A 47 -11.73 0.16 7.61
CA LYS A 47 -12.03 -1.16 7.03
C LYS A 47 -11.40 -1.39 5.65
N PHE A 48 -10.23 -0.79 5.40
CA PHE A 48 -9.47 -1.09 4.20
C PHE A 48 -8.93 -2.52 4.27
N THR A 49 -9.13 -3.28 3.19
CA THR A 49 -8.46 -4.56 3.02
C THR A 49 -7.11 -4.30 2.38
N PHE A 50 -6.04 -4.51 3.14
CA PHE A 50 -4.67 -4.36 2.66
C PHE A 50 -3.85 -5.57 3.12
N THR A 51 -2.69 -5.75 2.52
CA THR A 51 -1.71 -6.76 2.92
C THR A 51 -0.36 -6.09 2.99
N TYR A 52 0.33 -6.24 4.12
CA TYR A 52 1.68 -5.74 4.24
C TYR A 52 2.60 -6.56 3.33
N LEU A 53 3.23 -5.88 2.37
CA LEU A 53 4.06 -6.49 1.33
C LEU A 53 5.54 -6.46 1.64
N ASN A 54 5.99 -5.63 2.59
CA ASN A 54 7.42 -5.45 2.88
C ASN A 54 8.10 -6.74 3.36
N ASP A 55 7.37 -7.60 4.08
CA ASP A 55 7.85 -8.92 4.52
C ASP A 55 7.79 -10.00 3.42
N LYS A 56 7.39 -9.63 2.19
CA LYS A 56 7.27 -10.53 1.04
C LYS A 56 8.08 -9.98 -0.14
N PRO A 57 9.42 -10.08 -0.10
CA PRO A 57 10.29 -9.60 -1.17
C PRO A 57 9.91 -10.16 -2.55
N ASP A 58 9.41 -11.40 -2.60
CA ASP A 58 8.99 -12.07 -3.84
C ASP A 58 7.83 -11.37 -4.57
N LEU A 59 7.01 -10.58 -3.86
CA LEU A 59 5.91 -9.82 -4.46
C LEU A 59 6.39 -8.55 -5.16
N PHE A 60 7.51 -7.95 -4.74
CA PHE A 60 8.07 -6.77 -5.41
C PHE A 60 8.58 -7.09 -6.81
N THR A 61 9.19 -8.26 -6.98
CA THR A 61 9.72 -8.71 -8.28
C THR A 61 8.62 -8.89 -9.33
N HIS A 62 7.38 -9.13 -8.91
CA HIS A 62 6.22 -9.27 -9.80
C HIS A 62 5.55 -7.93 -10.19
N LEU A 63 5.96 -6.80 -9.59
CA LEU A 63 5.44 -5.47 -9.91
C LEU A 63 6.27 -4.76 -10.99
N VAL A 64 7.40 -5.35 -11.40
CA VAL A 64 8.22 -4.88 -12.52
C VAL A 64 7.87 -5.74 -13.73
N GLY A 65 6.80 -5.37 -14.42
CA GLY A 65 6.42 -5.90 -15.73
C GLY A 65 6.81 -4.93 -16.83
#